data_AF-A0A0Q1BKH3-F1
#
_entry.id   AF-A0A0Q1BKH3-F1
#
_cell.length_a   1.000
_cell.length_b   1.000
_cell.length_c   1.000
_cell.angle_alpha   90.00
_cell.angle_beta   90.00
_cell.angle_gamma   90.00
#
_symmetry.space_group_name_H-M   'P 1'
#
loop_
_entity.id
_entity.type
_entity.pdbx_description
1 polymer ?
#
loop_
_entity_poly.entity_id
_entity_poly.type
_entity_poly.pdbx_seq_one_letter_code
_entity_poly.pdbx_strand_id
1 'polypeptide(L)' 'MVFIYLIVIGWISLSIWAVMDIAKYPYNKRMRKLVWTNIVVLFPFIGLLIYLMIGRKSLLSA' A
#
# COMPACT_ATOMS: atom_id res chain seq x y z
N MET A 1 -3.09 -26.89 4.19
CA MET A 1 -2.08 -26.48 3.19
C MET A 1 -2.66 -25.48 2.19
N VAL A 2 -3.66 -25.83 1.37
CA VAL A 2 -4.26 -24.94 0.35
C VAL A 2 -4.80 -23.61 0.90
N PHE A 3 -5.41 -23.64 2.08
CA PHE A 3 -5.96 -22.42 2.72
C PHE A 3 -4.90 -21.36 3.01
N ILE A 4 -3.68 -21.78 3.40
CA ILE A 4 -2.58 -20.87 3.68
C ILE A 4 -2.11 -20.20 2.38
N TYR A 5 -2.03 -20.95 1.29
CA TYR A 5 -1.67 -20.39 -0.02
C TYR A 5 -2.68 -19.35 -0.52
N LEU A 6 -3.98 -19.57 -0.30
CA LEU A 6 -5.01 -18.58 -0.66
C LEU A 6 -4.86 -17.28 0.14
N ILE A 7 -4.55 -17.37 1.42
CA ILE A 7 -4.28 -16.19 2.27
C ILE A 7 -3.07 -15.43 1.74
N VAL A 8 -1.97 -16.12 1.44
CA VAL A 8 -0.73 -15.51 0.93
C VAL A 8 -0.94 -14.85 -0.43
N ILE A 9 -1.73 -15.46 -1.32
CA ILE A 9 -2.04 -14.88 -2.64
C ILE A 9 -2.93 -13.65 -2.50
N GLY A 10 -3.96 -13.71 -1.66
CA GLY A 10 -4.81 -12.55 -1.36
C GLY A 10 -4.00 -11.41 -0.75
N TRP A 11 -3.03 -11.76 0.10
CA TRP A 11 -2.10 -10.84 0.73
C TRP A 11 -1.24 -10.08 -0.28
N ILE A 12 -0.57 -10.81 -1.17
CA ILE A 12 0.28 -10.23 -2.22
C ILE A 12 -0.57 -9.35 -3.16
N SER A 13 -1.78 -9.81 -3.51
CA SER A 13 -2.69 -9.05 -4.36
C SER A 13 -3.08 -7.71 -3.74
N LEU A 14 -3.34 -7.68 -2.43
CA LEU A 14 -3.61 -6.45 -1.68
C LEU A 14 -2.39 -5.51 -1.68
N SER A 15 -1.19 -6.03 -1.44
CA SER A 15 0.04 -5.22 -1.49
C SER A 15 0.27 -4.59 -2.86
N ILE A 16 0.08 -5.36 -3.95
CA ILE A 16 0.19 -4.85 -5.32
C ILE A 16 -0.87 -3.76 -5.56
N TRP A 17 -2.11 -4.00 -5.13
CA TRP A 17 -3.20 -3.03 -5.27
C TRP A 17 -2.88 -1.72 -4.54
N ALA A 18 -2.35 -1.77 -3.32
CA ALA A 18 -1.95 -0.60 -2.56
C ALA A 18 -0.82 0.18 -3.25
N VAL A 19 0.19 -0.50 -3.81
CA VAL A 19 1.26 0.15 -4.58
C VAL A 19 0.71 0.82 -5.84
N MET A 20 -0.19 0.16 -6.56
CA MET A 20 -0.87 0.75 -7.72
C MET A 20 -1.72 1.97 -7.35
N ASP A 21 -2.41 1.93 -6.22
CA ASP A 21 -3.18 3.05 -5.70
C ASP A 21 -2.27 4.25 -5.38
N ILE A 22 -1.14 4.02 -4.71
CA ILE A 22 -0.11 5.06 -4.47
C ILE A 22 0.40 5.63 -5.79
N ALA A 23 0.65 4.77 -6.79
CA ALA A 23 1.18 5.17 -8.08
C ALA A 23 0.23 6.08 -8.89
N LYS A 24 -1.09 6.04 -8.65
CA LYS A 24 -2.08 6.87 -9.36
C LYS A 24 -2.08 8.35 -8.94
N TYR A 25 -1.55 8.71 -7.77
CA TYR A 25 -1.56 10.10 -7.29
C TYR A 25 -0.65 11.03 -8.13
N PRO A 26 -0.88 12.35 -8.18
CA PRO A 26 -0.07 13.27 -8.98
C PRO A 26 1.39 13.39 -8.49
N TYR A 27 2.30 13.70 -9.42
CA TYR A 27 3.76 13.75 -9.19
C TYR A 27 4.20 14.83 -8.21
N ASN A 28 3.37 15.86 -7.98
CA ASN A 28 3.61 16.91 -7.00
C ASN A 28 3.75 16.38 -5.56
N LYS A 29 3.44 15.09 -5.34
CA LYS A 29 3.53 14.39 -4.05
C LYS A 29 4.58 13.26 -4.07
N ARG A 30 5.61 13.33 -4.94
CA ARG A 30 6.65 12.29 -5.19
C ARG A 30 7.30 11.73 -3.93
N MET A 31 7.72 12.58 -3.00
CA MET A 31 8.40 12.14 -1.76
C MET A 31 7.46 11.34 -0.86
N ARG A 32 6.20 11.77 -0.73
CA ARG A 32 5.17 11.04 0.02
C ARG A 32 4.75 9.73 -0.63
N LYS A 33 4.75 9.64 -1.97
CA LYS A 33 4.59 8.35 -2.67
C LYS A 33 5.69 7.37 -2.28
N LEU A 34 6.96 7.79 -2.36
CA LEU A 34 8.09 6.91 -2.06
C LEU A 34 8.05 6.39 -0.62
N VAL A 35 7.71 7.26 0.34
CA VAL A 35 7.55 6.87 1.75
C VAL A 35 6.44 5.83 1.91
N TRP A 36 5.25 6.06 1.33
CA TRP A 36 4.15 5.11 1.42
C TRP A 36 4.41 3.79 0.69
N THR A 37 5.07 3.84 -0.48
CA THR A 37 5.47 2.63 -1.20
C THR A 37 6.47 1.82 -0.37
N ASN A 38 7.49 2.45 0.22
CA ASN A 38 8.43 1.74 1.08
C ASN A 38 7.76 1.15 2.32
N ILE A 39 6.83 1.86 2.95
CA ILE A 39 6.10 1.34 4.11
C ILE A 39 5.27 0.10 3.73
N VAL A 40 4.55 0.14 2.60
CA VAL A 40 3.73 -0.98 2.12
C VAL A 40 4.59 -2.15 1.62
N VAL A 41 5.78 -1.90 1.10
CA VAL A 41 6.70 -2.95 0.61
C VAL A 41 7.48 -3.59 1.75
N LEU A 42 8.04 -2.80 2.68
CA LEU A 42 8.83 -3.29 3.82
C LEU A 42 7.95 -3.94 4.89
N PHE A 43 6.77 -3.36 5.13
CA PHE A 43 5.81 -3.86 6.09
C PHE A 43 4.49 -4.08 5.37
N PRO A 44 4.35 -5.19 4.62
CA PRO A 44 3.14 -5.38 3.86
C PRO A 44 1.94 -5.45 4.81
N PHE A 45 2.00 -6.19 5.92
CA PHE A 45 0.87 -6.27 6.88
C PHE A 45 0.51 -4.95 7.53
N ILE A 46 1.45 -4.40 8.28
CA ILE A 46 1.22 -3.21 9.08
C ILE A 46 1.13 -1.98 8.18
N GLY A 47 2.01 -1.88 7.18
CA GLY A 47 2.06 -0.77 6.23
C GLY A 47 0.82 -0.67 5.35
N LEU A 48 0.21 -1.78 4.94
CA LEU A 48 -1.04 -1.75 4.17
C LEU A 48 -2.23 -1.29 5.01
N LEU A 49 -2.32 -1.72 6.27
CA LEU A 49 -3.32 -1.24 7.23
C LEU A 49 -3.18 0.28 7.47
N ILE A 50 -1.96 0.73 7.77
CA ILE A 50 -1.67 2.15 8.00
C ILE A 50 -1.91 2.95 6.70
N TYR A 51 -1.58 2.40 5.52
CA TYR A 51 -1.86 3.03 4.23
C TYR A 51 -3.36 3.24 4.01
N LEU A 52 -4.17 2.22 4.30
CA LEU A 52 -5.61 2.31 4.19
C LEU A 52 -6.22 3.35 5.13
N MET A 53 -5.75 3.42 6.39
CA MET A 53 -6.29 4.33 7.40
C MET A 53 -5.81 5.77 7.22
N ILE A 54 -4.50 5.96 7.04
CA ILE A 54 -3.82 7.26 7.11
C ILE A 54 -3.23 7.63 5.75
N GLY A 55 -2.65 6.67 5.02
CA GLY A 55 -1.95 6.94 3.76
C GLY A 55 -2.83 7.48 2.64
N ARG A 56 -4.03 6.93 2.47
CA ARG A 56 -5.01 7.50 1.53
C ARG A 56 -5.37 8.94 1.89
N LYS A 57 -5.64 9.23 3.17
CA LYS A 57 -5.93 10.59 3.62
C LYS A 57 -4.73 11.52 3.46
N SER A 58 -3.52 11.05 3.76
CA SER A 58 -2.27 11.78 3.55
C SER A 58 -2.04 12.13 2.08
N LEU A 59 -2.42 11.25 1.15
CA LEU A 59 -2.32 11.48 -0.29
C LEU A 59 -3.42 12.40 -0.84
N LEU A 60 -4.64 12.28 -0.32
CA LEU A 60 -5.81 13.10 -0.66
C LEU A 60 -5.82 14.51 -0.02
N SER A 61 -5.32 14.67 1.22
CA SER A 61 -5.43 15.89 2.04
C SER A 61 -4.41 16.99 1.70
N ALA A 62 -4.19 17.26 0.43
CA ALA A 62 -3.60 18.54 0.03
C ALA A 62 -4.26 19.03 -1.24
#